data_AF-A0A839Y0W3-F1
#
_entry.id   AF-A0A839Y0W3-F1
#
_cell.length_a   1.000
_cell.length_b   1.000
_cell.length_c   1.000
_cell.angle_alpha   90.00
_cell.angle_beta   90.00
_cell.angle_gamma   90.00
#
_symmetry.space_group_name_H-M   'P 1'
#
loop_
_entity.id
_entity.type
_entity.pdbx_description
1 polymer ?
#
loop_
_entity_poly.entity_id
_entity_poly.type
_entity_poly.pdbx_seq_one_letter_code
_entity_poly.pdbx_strand_id
1 'polypeptide(L)' 'MPAVFLEGDPAYYGRLGFVAGAGLGFRRPSLRIPEPAFQAVLLPAHEPWMTGTFVYPDVFWRHDAVGLR' A
#
# COMPACT_ATOMS: atom_id res chain seq x y z
N MET A 1 15.46 3.50 -1.49
CA MET A 1 14.04 3.61 -1.12
C MET A 1 13.68 2.43 -0.23
N PRO A 2 12.88 2.59 0.84
CA PRO A 2 12.62 1.52 1.82
C PRO A 2 11.50 0.57 1.42
N ALA A 3 10.49 1.00 0.67
CA ALA A 3 9.37 0.15 0.26
C ALA A 3 8.69 0.70 -1.00
N VAL A 4 7.91 -0.15 -1.67
CA VAL A 4 7.00 0.22 -2.76
C VAL A 4 5.59 -0.21 -2.38
N PHE A 5 4.62 0.68 -2.59
CA PHE A 5 3.22 0.48 -2.25
C PHE A 5 2.36 0.50 -3.50
N LEU A 6 1.25 -0.22 -3.47
CA LEU A 6 0.22 -0.16 -4.51
C LEU A 6 -1.18 -0.47 -3.96
N GLU A 7 -2.16 -0.13 -4.79
CA GLU A 7 -3.53 -0.61 -4.70
C GLU A 7 -3.81 -1.51 -5.93
N GLY A 8 -4.19 -2.76 -5.73
CA GLY A 8 -4.48 -3.66 -6.84
C GLY A 8 -4.87 -5.09 -6.44
N ASP A 9 -5.13 -5.94 -7.42
CA ASP A 9 -5.52 -7.34 -7.19
C ASP A 9 -4.39 -8.16 -6.54
N PRO A 10 -4.59 -8.73 -5.33
CA PRO A 10 -3.60 -9.56 -4.65
C PRO A 10 -3.21 -10.81 -5.45
N ALA A 11 -4.13 -11.37 -6.24
CA ALA A 11 -3.85 -12.57 -7.03
C ALA A 11 -2.86 -12.28 -8.18
N TYR A 12 -2.82 -11.02 -8.64
CA TYR A 12 -1.86 -10.56 -9.65
C TYR A 12 -0.54 -10.14 -8.99
N TYR A 13 -0.59 -9.18 -8.06
CA TYR A 13 0.62 -8.57 -7.49
C TYR A 13 1.33 -9.45 -6.46
N GLY A 14 0.62 -10.36 -5.79
CA GLY A 14 1.25 -11.31 -4.86
C GLY A 14 2.31 -12.19 -5.51
N ARG A 15 2.18 -12.49 -6.81
CA ARG A 15 3.18 -13.22 -7.60
C ARG A 15 4.48 -12.45 -7.79
N LEU A 16 4.43 -11.12 -7.62
CA LEU A 16 5.57 -10.21 -7.74
C LEU A 16 6.21 -9.90 -6.38
N GLY A 17 5.80 -10.58 -5.31
CA GLY A 17 6.35 -10.41 -3.96
C GLY A 17 5.66 -9.33 -3.11
N PHE A 18 4.53 -8.80 -3.58
CA PHE A 18 3.71 -7.89 -2.78
C PHE A 18 2.91 -8.65 -1.72
N VAL A 19 2.81 -8.06 -0.53
CA VAL A 19 2.02 -8.60 0.58
C VAL A 19 1.09 -7.52 1.13
N ALA A 20 0.04 -7.91 1.84
CA ALA A 20 -0.88 -6.96 2.47
C ALA A 20 -0.14 -6.03 3.44
N GLY A 21 -0.27 -4.72 3.26
CA GLY A 21 0.47 -3.72 4.04
C GLY A 21 0.15 -3.73 5.54
N ALA A 22 -1.06 -4.14 5.90
CA ALA A 22 -1.49 -4.25 7.31
C ALA A 22 -0.61 -5.22 8.11
N GLY A 23 -0.17 -6.34 7.51
CA GLY A 23 0.73 -7.30 8.14
C GLY A 23 2.14 -6.76 8.42
N LEU A 24 2.50 -5.64 7.78
CA LEU A 24 3.78 -4.94 7.95
C LEU A 24 3.66 -3.70 8.86
N GLY A 25 2.50 -3.48 9.48
CA GLY A 25 2.26 -2.30 10.33
C GLY A 25 1.91 -1.02 9.56
N PHE A 26 1.60 -1.13 8.25
CA PHE A 26 1.13 0.01 7.46
C PHE A 26 -0.38 0.16 7.52
N ARG A 27 -0.85 1.41 7.63
CA ARG A 27 -2.26 1.77 7.58
C ARG A 27 -2.58 2.39 6.23
N ARG A 28 -3.58 1.82 5.57
CA ARG A 28 -4.09 2.29 4.28
C ARG A 28 -4.61 3.73 4.39
N PRO A 29 -4.42 4.58 3.36
CA PRO A 29 -4.80 5.99 3.39
C PRO A 29 -6.32 6.21 3.40
N SER A 30 -7.11 5.23 2.94
CA SER A 30 -8.56 5.33 2.84
C SER A 30 -9.25 4.01 3.16
N LEU A 31 -10.41 4.09 3.79
CA LEU A 31 -11.28 2.94 4.03
C LEU A 31 -11.85 2.36 2.73
N ARG A 32 -11.87 3.13 1.64
CA ARG A 32 -12.32 2.69 0.31
C ARG A 32 -11.41 1.66 -0.34
N ILE A 33 -10.16 1.58 0.09
CA ILE A 33 -9.23 0.56 -0.38
C ILE A 33 -9.51 -0.73 0.39
N PRO A 34 -9.88 -1.84 -0.27
CA PRO A 34 -9.96 -3.13 0.41
C PRO A 34 -8.63 -3.49 1.06
N GLU A 35 -8.65 -4.03 2.28
CA GLU A 35 -7.42 -4.34 3.01
C GLU A 35 -6.42 -5.21 2.22
N PRO A 36 -6.86 -6.28 1.53
CA PRO A 36 -5.95 -7.10 0.73
C PRO A 36 -5.35 -6.33 -0.45
N ALA A 37 -6.08 -5.35 -0.99
CA ALA A 37 -5.67 -4.60 -2.17
C ALA A 37 -4.56 -3.57 -1.86
N PHE A 38 -4.48 -3.08 -0.62
CA PHE A 38 -3.37 -2.25 -0.16
C PHE A 38 -2.14 -3.12 0.14
N GLN A 39 -1.20 -3.12 -0.79
CA GLN A 39 -0.06 -4.03 -0.73
C GLN A 39 1.26 -3.25 -0.72
N ALA A 40 2.29 -3.88 -0.16
CA ALA A 40 3.65 -3.36 -0.15
C ALA A 40 4.67 -4.46 -0.45
N VAL A 41 5.81 -4.05 -1.02
CA VAL A 41 7.04 -4.84 -1.05
C VAL A 41 8.13 -4.04 -0.34
N LEU A 42 8.83 -4.70 0.58
CA LEU A 42 9.94 -4.11 1.31
C LEU A 42 11.22 -4.20 0.48
N LEU A 43 12.00 -3.13 0.51
CA LEU A 43 13.30 -3.04 -0.15
C LEU A 43 14.43 -3.11 0.90
N PRO A 44 15.70 -3.33 0.50
CA PRO A 44 16.80 -3.53 1.45
C PRO A 44 17.06 -2.39 2.45
N ALA A 45 16.53 -1.18 2.19
CA ALA A 45 16.66 -0.03 3.08
C ALA A 45 15.50 0.09 4.09
N HIS A 46 14.59 -0.89 4.15
CA HIS A 46 13.51 -0.91 5.13
C HIS A 46 14.05 -1.28 6.52
N GLU A 47 13.64 -0.51 7.52
CA GLU A 47 13.91 -0.82 8.93
C GLU A 47 12.61 -1.16 9.66
N PRO A 48 12.60 -2.07 10.66
CA PRO A 48 11.38 -2.50 11.36
C PRO A 48 10.54 -1.37 11.99
N TRP A 49 11.14 -0.20 12.27
CA TRP A 49 10.45 0.95 12.82
C TRP A 49 9.66 1.76 11.78
N MET A 50 9.88 1.53 10.48
CA MET A 50 9.25 2.26 9.38
C MET A 50 7.81 1.79 9.15
N THR A 51 6.95 1.99 10.14
CA THR A 51 5.53 1.63 10.13
C THR A 51 4.65 2.88 10.14
N GLY A 52 3.33 2.73 10.04
CA GLY A 52 2.38 3.83 10.21
C GLY A 52 1.51 4.12 8.99
N THR A 53 1.01 5.36 8.89
CA THR A 53 0.02 5.72 7.86
C THR A 53 0.70 6.07 6.55
N PHE A 54 0.32 5.37 5.47
CA PHE A 54 0.71 5.74 4.12
C PHE A 54 -0.13 6.90 3.62
N VAL A 55 0.47 7.86 2.91
CA VAL A 55 -0.19 9.07 2.40
C VAL A 55 0.10 9.22 0.92
N TYR A 56 -0.95 9.17 0.09
CA TYR A 56 -0.82 9.52 -1.32
C TYR A 56 -0.68 11.04 -1.49
N PRO A 57 0.07 11.49 -2.51
CA PRO A 57 0.02 12.89 -2.93
C PRO A 57 -1.41 13.32 -3.29
N ASP A 58 -1.70 14.61 -3.09
CA ASP A 58 -3.03 15.22 -3.28
C ASP A 58 -3.65 14.94 -4.66
N VAL A 59 -2.84 14.77 -5.70
CA VAL A 59 -3.29 14.46 -7.07
C VAL A 59 -4.17 13.21 -7.14
N PHE A 60 -3.88 12.17 -6.34
CA PHE A 60 -4.69 10.96 -6.33
C PHE A 60 -6.10 11.21 -5.79
N TRP A 61 -6.23 12.10 -4.81
CA TRP A 61 -7.51 12.47 -4.22
C TRP A 61 -8.33 13.33 -5.19
N ARG A 62 -7.69 14.29 -5.86
CA ARG A 62 -8.35 15.16 -6.85
C ARG A 62 -8.94 14.41 -8.02
N HIS A 63 -8.25 13.35 -8.48
CA HIS A 63 -8.72 12.51 -9.58
C HIS A 63 -9.54 11.31 -9.11
N ASP A 64 -9.86 11.24 -7.82
CA ASP A 64 -10.57 10.14 -7.19
C ASP A 64 -9.98 8.76 -7.51
N ALA A 65 -8.65 8.69 -7.50
CA ALA A 65 -7.85 7.50 -7.77
C ALA A 65 -7.38 6.81 -6.48
N VAL A 66 -8.16 6.90 -5.39
CA VAL A 66 -7.84 6.29 -4.08
C VAL A 66 -9.00 5.40 -3.65
N GLY A 67 -8.86 4.09 -3.73
CA GLY A 67 -9.96 3.17 -3.40
C GLY A 67 -11.01 3.04 -4.50
N LEU A 68 -11.83 2.01 -4.38
CA LEU A 68 -12.97 1.78 -5.26
C LEU A 68 -14.09 2.82 -4.99
N ARG A 69 -14.88 3.10 -6.03
CA ARG A 69 -16.14 3.86 -5.91
C ARG A 69 -17.30 2.90 -5.71
#